data_AF-A0A094FWR6-F1
#
_entry.id   AF-A0A094FWR6-F1
#
_cell.length_a   1.000
_cell.length_b   1.000
_cell.length_c   1.000
_cell.angle_alpha   90.00
_cell.angle_beta   90.00
_cell.angle_gamma   90.00
#
_symmetry.space_group_name_H-M   'P 1'
#
loop_
_entity.id
_entity.type
_entity.pdbx_description
1 polymer ?
#
loop_
_entity_poly.entity_id
_entity_poly.type
_entity_poly.pdbx_seq_one_letter_code
_entity_poly.pdbx_strand_id
1 'polypeptide(L)'
;MTYPKNVGIKAIEIYVPSQTLDQSQFEAHQGVSADVCSLALTAVSSLLRKYSIDPQSIGRLEVGTESPIDKAKSVKSVLTQLFGDNHSLEGADTVNACYGGTNALFNAINWVESRSWDGRDAIVVACDIAIYKDAAAKPTGGAGSVAILVGPDAPIVYVPALRGTYMAHAYDFYKPDMKSEYPLVDGHLSISCYLSALDGCYKQLRNNADRLAIDAKLKERNPDAVAVLKRERRSLIDVFDFMAFHTPNCKLVSKSYGRLLYNDFLNNKADVTFNGVPESLQNLPHEESLKSKDLEREFLSLSKDRFTSRIAACIKDPSYCGNMYTASLYCSLISVLTHVGSDKLQNKTIGMFSYGSGIASTLFTLQVVGDVSSIVEKLDFARRLEARHVANPQEYDEACKLREAAYGQKNYTPSGDLDTIGEGVYYLEHIDDQFRRTYAVKRANTNGINGVH
;
A
#
# COMPACT_ATOMS: atom_id res chain seq x y z
N MET A 1 -3.39 28.12 18.50
CA MET A 1 -2.25 27.53 17.78
C MET A 1 -2.62 27.45 16.32
N THR A 2 -1.74 27.83 15.41
CA THR A 2 -1.91 27.59 13.98
C THR A 2 -1.82 26.09 13.73
N TYR A 3 -2.81 25.52 13.04
CA TYR A 3 -2.74 24.12 12.59
C TYR A 3 -1.48 23.90 11.74
N PRO A 4 -0.83 22.72 11.84
CA PRO A 4 0.28 22.40 10.95
C PRO A 4 -0.16 22.49 9.50
N LYS A 5 0.73 22.99 8.64
CA LYS A 5 0.47 23.13 7.21
C LYS A 5 1.13 21.99 6.46
N ASN A 6 0.58 21.67 5.28
CA ASN A 6 1.16 20.68 4.37
C ASN A 6 1.45 19.35 5.06
N VAL A 7 0.50 18.87 5.88
CA VAL A 7 0.65 17.57 6.55
C VAL A 7 0.59 16.46 5.50
N GLY A 8 1.58 15.58 5.53
CA GLY A 8 1.68 14.51 4.55
C GLY A 8 2.95 13.70 4.70
N ILE A 9 3.39 13.09 3.59
CA ILE A 9 4.52 12.16 3.54
C ILE A 9 5.83 12.94 3.35
N LYS A 10 6.69 12.89 4.37
CA LYS A 10 8.03 13.51 4.39
C LYS A 10 9.11 12.58 3.84
N ALA A 11 8.96 11.29 4.09
CA ALA A 11 9.86 10.24 3.64
C ALA A 11 9.10 8.92 3.49
N ILE A 12 9.59 8.06 2.62
CA ILE A 12 9.04 6.72 2.41
C ILE A 12 10.18 5.75 2.12
N GLU A 13 10.04 4.54 2.64
CA GLU A 13 10.97 3.43 2.43
C GLU A 13 10.17 2.16 2.19
N ILE A 14 10.69 1.28 1.34
CA ILE A 14 10.10 -0.04 1.07
C ILE A 14 11.13 -1.14 1.32
N TYR A 15 10.67 -2.26 1.83
CA TYR A 15 11.40 -3.51 1.85
C TYR A 15 10.57 -4.59 1.14
N VAL A 16 11.21 -5.27 0.19
CA VAL A 16 10.71 -6.50 -0.44
C VAL A 16 11.79 -7.57 -0.25
N PRO A 17 11.43 -8.84 -0.05
CA PRO A 17 12.40 -9.92 0.05
C PRO A 17 13.36 -9.97 -1.15
N SER A 18 14.60 -10.38 -0.89
CA SER A 18 15.66 -10.54 -1.91
C SER A 18 15.38 -11.68 -2.89
N GLN A 19 14.48 -12.59 -2.54
CA GLN A 19 14.07 -13.70 -3.38
C GLN A 19 12.75 -13.37 -4.10
N THR A 20 12.67 -13.63 -5.40
CA THR A 20 11.47 -13.44 -6.22
C THR A 20 11.29 -14.61 -7.15
N LEU A 21 10.06 -14.89 -7.59
CA LEU A 21 9.80 -15.96 -8.53
C LEU A 21 9.47 -15.37 -9.90
N ASP A 22 10.15 -15.82 -10.96
CA ASP A 22 9.67 -15.54 -12.30
C ASP A 22 8.36 -16.32 -12.52
N GLN A 23 7.28 -15.60 -12.83
CA GLN A 23 5.97 -16.17 -13.05
C GLN A 23 5.98 -17.27 -14.15
N SER A 24 6.91 -17.19 -15.10
CA SER A 24 7.05 -18.16 -16.18
C SER A 24 7.72 -19.48 -15.76
N GLN A 25 8.34 -19.54 -14.59
CA GLN A 25 9.29 -20.61 -14.26
C GLN A 25 8.76 -21.74 -13.39
N PHE A 26 7.43 -21.93 -13.12
CA PHE A 26 6.74 -22.75 -12.06
C PHE A 26 7.28 -24.17 -11.60
N GLU A 27 8.56 -24.54 -11.78
CA GLU A 27 9.22 -25.79 -11.34
C GLU A 27 10.68 -25.64 -10.73
N ALA A 28 10.91 -26.10 -9.47
CA ALA A 28 12.15 -26.74 -8.90
C ALA A 28 13.31 -26.08 -8.03
N HIS A 29 13.22 -25.97 -6.66
CA HIS A 29 14.19 -25.97 -5.47
C HIS A 29 14.85 -24.78 -4.64
N GLN A 30 14.50 -24.61 -3.31
CA GLN A 30 15.02 -23.90 -2.04
C GLN A 30 14.71 -22.43 -1.47
N GLY A 31 14.40 -22.22 -0.16
CA GLY A 31 14.41 -20.85 0.46
C GLY A 31 14.10 -20.63 1.97
N VAL A 32 14.60 -19.55 2.59
CA VAL A 32 14.68 -19.19 4.05
C VAL A 32 13.44 -18.42 4.60
N SER A 33 13.16 -18.51 5.92
CA SER A 33 11.94 -17.94 6.55
C SER A 33 12.06 -16.48 7.04
N ALA A 34 11.10 -15.62 6.65
CA ALA A 34 10.87 -14.26 7.15
C ALA A 34 9.42 -14.09 7.67
N ASP A 35 9.19 -13.19 8.63
CA ASP A 35 7.85 -12.88 9.18
C ASP A 35 7.50 -11.39 9.10
N VAL A 36 6.23 -11.04 9.38
CA VAL A 36 5.74 -9.65 9.28
C VAL A 36 6.55 -8.68 10.16
N CYS A 37 7.02 -9.12 11.34
CA CYS A 37 7.81 -8.28 12.23
C CYS A 37 9.21 -8.06 11.67
N SER A 38 9.84 -9.09 11.09
CA SER A 38 11.17 -8.94 10.49
C SER A 38 11.13 -8.06 9.23
N LEU A 39 10.07 -8.15 8.42
CA LEU A 39 9.82 -7.23 7.31
C LEU A 39 9.66 -5.78 7.80
N ALA A 40 8.82 -5.56 8.81
CA ALA A 40 8.55 -4.23 9.37
C ALA A 40 9.78 -3.62 10.06
N LEU A 41 10.53 -4.41 10.84
CA LEU A 41 11.79 -3.99 11.47
C LEU A 41 12.79 -3.54 10.40
N THR A 42 12.89 -4.28 9.29
CA THR A 42 13.77 -3.95 8.17
C THR A 42 13.39 -2.62 7.52
N ALA A 43 12.12 -2.42 7.20
CA ALA A 43 11.66 -1.19 6.56
C ALA A 43 11.83 0.04 7.48
N VAL A 44 11.46 -0.06 8.76
CA VAL A 44 11.60 1.04 9.72
C VAL A 44 13.08 1.35 10.01
N SER A 45 13.92 0.34 10.24
CA SER A 45 15.36 0.55 10.45
C SER A 45 16.03 1.19 9.22
N SER A 46 15.65 0.76 8.01
CA SER A 46 16.10 1.36 6.75
C SER A 46 15.66 2.83 6.64
N LEU A 47 14.40 3.14 6.95
CA LEU A 47 13.87 4.51 6.96
C LEU A 47 14.65 5.41 7.92
N LEU A 48 14.79 4.99 9.18
CA LEU A 48 15.51 5.75 10.21
C LEU A 48 16.96 6.04 9.77
N ARG A 49 17.67 5.02 9.25
CA ARG A 49 19.05 5.15 8.79
C ARG A 49 19.20 6.05 7.57
N LYS A 50 18.45 5.78 6.49
CA LYS A 50 18.59 6.49 5.20
C LYS A 50 18.20 7.97 5.30
N TYR A 51 17.26 8.30 6.17
CA TYR A 51 16.80 9.67 6.38
C TYR A 51 17.41 10.33 7.61
N SER A 52 18.30 9.64 8.33
CA SER A 52 18.95 10.13 9.56
C SER A 52 17.94 10.66 10.58
N ILE A 53 16.84 9.92 10.75
CA ILE A 53 15.75 10.28 11.66
C ILE A 53 16.16 9.87 13.07
N ASP A 54 16.11 10.82 14.01
CA ASP A 54 16.28 10.54 15.43
C ASP A 54 15.03 9.79 15.94
N PRO A 55 15.16 8.57 16.51
CA PRO A 55 14.02 7.87 17.08
C PRO A 55 13.28 8.65 18.18
N GLN A 56 13.94 9.61 18.84
CA GLN A 56 13.30 10.51 19.82
C GLN A 56 12.37 11.55 19.18
N SER A 57 12.56 11.85 17.88
CA SER A 57 11.74 12.80 17.14
C SER A 57 10.42 12.22 16.63
N ILE A 58 10.11 10.97 16.99
CA ILE A 58 8.86 10.28 16.62
C ILE A 58 7.93 10.25 17.83
N GLY A 59 6.67 10.67 17.63
CA GLY A 59 5.63 10.69 18.67
C GLY A 59 4.51 9.67 18.47
N ARG A 60 4.38 9.14 17.24
CA ARG A 60 3.40 8.11 16.89
C ARG A 60 4.03 7.06 15.99
N LEU A 61 3.74 5.79 16.26
CA LEU A 61 4.09 4.65 15.42
C LEU A 61 2.85 3.75 15.28
N GLU A 62 2.40 3.52 14.05
CA GLU A 62 1.19 2.72 13.80
C GLU A 62 1.40 1.73 12.65
N VAL A 63 0.88 0.50 12.79
CA VAL A 63 1.06 -0.58 11.81
C VAL A 63 -0.28 -0.98 11.22
N GLY A 64 -0.39 -0.98 9.90
CA GLY A 64 -1.43 -1.66 9.17
C GLY A 64 -0.94 -3.02 8.67
N THR A 65 -1.62 -4.09 9.06
CA THR A 65 -1.31 -5.45 8.59
C THR A 65 -2.54 -6.34 8.66
N GLU A 66 -2.58 -7.37 7.82
CA GLU A 66 -3.51 -8.50 7.89
C GLU A 66 -2.79 -9.85 8.01
N SER A 67 -1.49 -9.83 8.35
CA SER A 67 -0.65 -10.99 8.66
C SER A 67 -0.37 -11.08 10.18
N PRO A 68 -1.39 -11.29 11.03
CA PRO A 68 -1.18 -11.33 12.47
C PRO A 68 -0.34 -12.54 12.86
N ILE A 69 0.68 -12.32 13.70
CA ILE A 69 1.48 -13.40 14.32
C ILE A 69 1.08 -13.68 15.78
N ASP A 70 0.31 -12.77 16.37
CA ASP A 70 -0.26 -12.85 17.71
C ASP A 70 -1.67 -12.22 17.68
N LYS A 71 -2.56 -12.66 18.57
CA LYS A 71 -3.97 -12.23 18.61
C LYS A 71 -4.20 -10.99 19.48
N ALA A 72 -3.21 -10.58 20.27
CA ALA A 72 -3.29 -9.47 21.21
C ALA A 72 -2.06 -8.55 21.14
N LYS A 73 -0.85 -9.13 21.03
CA LYS A 73 0.39 -8.36 20.94
C LYS A 73 0.57 -7.79 19.53
N SER A 74 0.65 -6.48 19.44
CA SER A 74 0.83 -5.76 18.18
C SER A 74 2.24 -5.88 17.61
N VAL A 75 2.37 -5.88 16.28
CA VAL A 75 3.63 -5.68 15.55
C VAL A 75 4.27 -4.35 15.98
N LYS A 76 3.46 -3.30 16.17
CA LYS A 76 3.91 -2.01 16.73
C LYS A 76 4.76 -2.17 17.98
N SER A 77 4.35 -3.04 18.91
CA SER A 77 5.07 -3.26 20.17
C SER A 77 6.39 -4.04 20.01
N VAL A 78 6.60 -4.72 18.88
CA VAL A 78 7.91 -5.29 18.53
C VAL A 78 8.81 -4.18 17.98
N LEU A 79 8.27 -3.31 17.12
CA LEU A 79 9.02 -2.22 16.50
C LEU A 79 9.58 -1.20 17.49
N THR A 80 8.99 -1.06 18.69
CA THR A 80 9.52 -0.15 19.74
C THR A 80 10.95 -0.47 20.15
N GLN A 81 11.46 -1.68 19.88
CA GLN A 81 12.88 -2.02 20.09
C GLN A 81 13.85 -1.14 19.27
N LEU A 82 13.38 -0.52 18.19
CA LEU A 82 14.18 0.39 17.35
C LEU A 82 14.26 1.82 17.92
N PHE A 83 13.54 2.12 19.00
CA PHE A 83 13.35 3.48 19.50
C PHE A 83 14.06 3.74 20.84
N GLY A 84 14.91 2.81 21.29
CA GLY A 84 15.67 2.94 22.54
C GLY A 84 14.75 3.27 23.72
N ASP A 85 15.06 4.36 24.43
CA ASP A 85 14.32 4.81 25.60
C ASP A 85 13.06 5.65 25.26
N ASN A 86 12.76 5.89 23.96
CA ASN A 86 11.53 6.58 23.58
C ASN A 86 10.32 5.64 23.74
N HIS A 87 9.71 5.67 24.92
CA HIS A 87 8.49 4.93 25.21
C HIS A 87 7.21 5.77 25.07
N SER A 88 7.35 7.09 24.84
CA SER A 88 6.23 8.00 24.59
C SER A 88 5.88 7.99 23.09
N LEU A 89 5.32 6.86 22.64
CA LEU A 89 4.98 6.58 21.25
C LEU A 89 3.53 6.10 21.15
N GLU A 90 2.63 6.97 20.70
CA GLU A 90 1.24 6.61 20.41
C GLU A 90 1.11 5.61 19.25
N GLY A 91 -0.07 5.01 19.10
CA GLY A 91 -0.39 4.08 18.01
C GLY A 91 -0.28 2.60 18.39
N ALA A 92 -0.90 1.76 17.58
CA ALA A 92 -0.99 0.31 17.73
C ALA A 92 -1.09 -0.35 16.34
N ASP A 93 -1.59 -1.58 16.26
CA ASP A 93 -1.94 -2.19 14.98
C ASP A 93 -3.39 -1.85 14.60
N THR A 94 -3.65 -1.69 13.31
CA THR A 94 -4.99 -1.53 12.73
C THR A 94 -5.20 -2.55 11.61
N VAL A 95 -6.35 -3.23 11.63
CA VAL A 95 -6.61 -4.37 10.75
C VAL A 95 -7.96 -4.22 10.05
N ASN A 96 -7.94 -4.24 8.71
CA ASN A 96 -9.07 -4.62 7.86
C ASN A 96 -8.51 -5.02 6.49
N ALA A 97 -8.10 -6.28 6.34
CA ALA A 97 -7.46 -6.78 5.11
C ALA A 97 -6.39 -5.79 4.59
N CYS A 98 -6.31 -5.59 3.27
CA CYS A 98 -5.36 -4.69 2.62
C CYS A 98 -5.60 -3.19 2.90
N TYR A 99 -6.62 -2.79 3.67
CA TYR A 99 -6.92 -1.39 4.00
C TYR A 99 -6.15 -0.87 5.22
N GLY A 100 -5.61 -1.76 6.08
CA GLY A 100 -4.99 -1.38 7.35
C GLY A 100 -3.94 -0.27 7.24
N GLY A 101 -3.07 -0.33 6.23
CA GLY A 101 -2.03 0.68 6.01
C GLY A 101 -2.59 2.08 5.70
N THR A 102 -3.72 2.17 5.01
CA THR A 102 -4.41 3.45 4.74
C THR A 102 -5.09 3.98 5.98
N ASN A 103 -5.67 3.11 6.80
CA ASN A 103 -6.23 3.53 8.09
C ASN A 103 -5.15 4.11 9.01
N ALA A 104 -3.98 3.45 9.08
CA ALA A 104 -2.84 3.94 9.86
C ALA A 104 -2.32 5.30 9.35
N LEU A 105 -2.27 5.50 8.02
CA LEU A 105 -1.92 6.80 7.42
C LEU A 105 -2.90 7.90 7.83
N PHE A 106 -4.20 7.64 7.75
CA PHE A 106 -5.20 8.62 8.19
C PHE A 106 -5.12 8.91 9.68
N ASN A 107 -4.90 7.90 10.52
CA ASN A 107 -4.73 8.09 11.95
C ASN A 107 -3.50 8.95 12.26
N ALA A 108 -2.39 8.75 11.56
CA ALA A 108 -1.19 9.57 11.69
C ALA A 108 -1.41 11.03 11.26
N ILE A 109 -2.02 11.26 10.09
CA ILE A 109 -2.34 12.61 9.61
C ILE A 109 -3.29 13.32 10.60
N ASN A 110 -4.37 12.64 11.01
CA ASN A 110 -5.32 13.18 11.97
C ASN A 110 -4.66 13.49 13.32
N TRP A 111 -3.71 12.67 13.77
CA TRP A 111 -2.95 12.90 15.00
C TRP A 111 -2.08 14.16 14.89
N VAL A 112 -1.33 14.32 13.78
CA VAL A 112 -0.52 15.53 13.51
C VAL A 112 -1.42 16.78 13.48
N GLU A 113 -2.59 16.69 12.87
CA GLU A 113 -3.55 17.81 12.81
C GLU A 113 -4.37 18.01 14.10
N SER A 114 -4.20 17.15 15.11
CA SER A 114 -4.99 17.20 16.34
C SER A 114 -4.42 18.18 17.37
N ARG A 115 -5.25 18.51 18.36
CA ARG A 115 -4.80 19.22 19.58
C ARG A 115 -3.84 18.40 20.45
N SER A 116 -3.73 17.10 20.21
CA SER A 116 -2.85 16.19 20.95
C SER A 116 -1.47 16.07 20.31
N TRP A 117 -1.26 16.67 19.13
CA TRP A 117 0.04 16.68 18.49
C TRP A 117 1.08 17.39 19.37
N ASP A 118 2.22 16.74 19.55
CA ASP A 118 3.30 17.19 20.42
C ASP A 118 4.49 17.80 19.66
N GLY A 119 4.32 18.01 18.34
CA GLY A 119 5.35 18.57 17.46
C GLY A 119 6.26 17.52 16.79
N ARG A 120 6.16 16.24 17.16
CA ARG A 120 6.97 15.15 16.59
C ARG A 120 6.35 14.56 15.32
N ASP A 121 7.14 13.90 14.50
CA ASP A 121 6.63 13.20 13.32
C ASP A 121 5.99 11.86 13.73
N ALA A 122 5.20 11.28 12.82
CA ALA A 122 4.63 9.95 12.95
C ALA A 122 5.28 8.98 11.95
N ILE A 123 5.40 7.70 12.31
CA ILE A 123 5.76 6.62 11.38
C ILE A 123 4.56 5.70 11.19
N VAL A 124 4.22 5.44 9.93
CA VAL A 124 3.20 4.48 9.51
C VAL A 124 3.89 3.32 8.83
N VAL A 125 3.50 2.10 9.18
CA VAL A 125 4.03 0.88 8.56
C VAL A 125 2.89 0.09 7.95
N ALA A 126 2.96 -0.20 6.65
CA ALA A 126 2.08 -1.16 5.98
C ALA A 126 2.90 -2.40 5.66
N CYS A 127 2.51 -3.57 6.15
CA CYS A 127 3.38 -4.75 6.10
C CYS A 127 2.60 -6.05 6.04
N ASP A 128 2.91 -6.92 5.07
CA ASP A 128 2.20 -8.19 4.91
C ASP A 128 3.01 -9.24 4.16
N ILE A 129 2.59 -10.48 4.36
CA ILE A 129 2.96 -11.65 3.57
C ILE A 129 1.67 -12.26 3.02
N ALA A 130 1.45 -12.15 1.71
CA ALA A 130 0.29 -12.66 1.00
C ALA A 130 0.59 -14.04 0.41
N ILE A 131 0.02 -15.07 1.02
CA ILE A 131 0.13 -16.46 0.56
C ILE A 131 -1.25 -17.09 0.36
N TYR A 132 -1.32 -18.02 -0.59
CA TYR A 132 -2.56 -18.67 -1.00
C TYR A 132 -2.37 -20.18 -1.16
N LYS A 133 -3.39 -20.94 -0.78
CA LYS A 133 -3.43 -22.40 -0.95
C LYS A 133 -3.81 -22.80 -2.37
N ASP A 134 -4.80 -22.11 -2.94
CA ASP A 134 -5.33 -22.39 -4.28
C ASP A 134 -4.28 -22.09 -5.37
N ALA A 135 -4.03 -23.05 -6.24
CA ALA A 135 -3.11 -22.94 -7.37
C ALA A 135 -3.43 -21.74 -8.28
N ALA A 136 -4.71 -21.41 -8.47
CA ALA A 136 -5.10 -20.26 -9.28
C ALA A 136 -4.77 -18.91 -8.62
N ALA A 137 -4.71 -18.86 -7.28
CA ALA A 137 -4.42 -17.65 -6.51
C ALA A 137 -2.93 -17.50 -6.15
N LYS A 138 -2.17 -18.60 -6.05
CA LYS A 138 -0.72 -18.59 -5.75
C LYS A 138 0.08 -17.53 -6.54
N PRO A 139 -0.09 -17.37 -7.87
CA PRO A 139 0.67 -16.38 -8.65
C PRO A 139 0.36 -14.92 -8.30
N THR A 140 -0.68 -14.67 -7.49
CA THR A 140 -1.06 -13.33 -7.03
C THR A 140 -0.50 -13.00 -5.65
N GLY A 141 0.23 -13.93 -5.01
CA GLY A 141 0.93 -13.69 -3.75
C GLY A 141 2.05 -12.66 -3.86
N GLY A 142 2.63 -12.32 -2.72
CA GLY A 142 3.68 -11.32 -2.60
C GLY A 142 4.00 -11.01 -1.14
N ALA A 143 5.06 -10.27 -0.90
CA ALA A 143 5.45 -9.89 0.45
C ALA A 143 6.22 -8.57 0.42
N GLY A 144 5.97 -7.72 1.41
CA GLY A 144 6.70 -6.49 1.56
C GLY A 144 6.22 -5.62 2.70
N SER A 145 7.01 -4.60 2.99
CA SER A 145 6.75 -3.61 4.01
C SER A 145 7.08 -2.23 3.49
N VAL A 146 6.20 -1.26 3.73
CA VAL A 146 6.43 0.16 3.45
C VAL A 146 6.36 0.93 4.76
N ALA A 147 7.39 1.71 5.05
CA ALA A 147 7.44 2.64 6.17
C ALA A 147 7.36 4.08 5.66
N ILE A 148 6.49 4.89 6.26
CA ILE A 148 6.14 6.24 5.81
C ILE A 148 6.32 7.20 6.99
N LEU A 149 7.17 8.22 6.82
CA LEU A 149 7.29 9.33 7.77
C LEU A 149 6.23 10.38 7.43
N VAL A 150 5.41 10.74 8.41
CA VAL A 150 4.28 11.67 8.28
C VAL A 150 4.49 12.87 9.20
N GLY A 151 4.31 14.07 8.68
CA GLY A 151 4.44 15.31 9.45
C GLY A 151 4.11 16.56 8.64
N PRO A 152 4.29 17.76 9.22
CA PRO A 152 4.10 19.03 8.53
C PRO A 152 5.16 19.26 7.45
N ASP A 153 4.90 20.24 6.58
CA ASP A 153 5.82 20.71 5.54
C ASP A 153 6.33 19.58 4.60
N ALA A 154 5.45 18.61 4.35
CA ALA A 154 5.74 17.47 3.51
C ALA A 154 5.79 17.86 2.01
N PRO A 155 6.69 17.26 1.21
CA PRO A 155 6.68 17.41 -0.25
C PRO A 155 5.48 16.72 -0.91
N ILE A 156 4.85 15.76 -0.23
CA ILE A 156 3.66 15.03 -0.70
C ILE A 156 2.55 15.23 0.33
N VAL A 157 1.59 16.10 0.05
CA VAL A 157 0.56 16.57 0.98
C VAL A 157 -0.74 15.82 0.79
N TYR A 158 -1.42 15.50 1.90
CA TYR A 158 -2.78 14.99 1.87
C TYR A 158 -3.79 16.11 1.60
N VAL A 159 -4.78 15.85 0.73
CA VAL A 159 -5.84 16.82 0.41
C VAL A 159 -7.18 16.34 1.00
N PRO A 160 -7.53 16.72 2.25
CA PRO A 160 -8.54 16.02 3.05
C PRO A 160 -9.95 16.06 2.47
N ALA A 161 -10.35 17.19 1.87
CA ALA A 161 -11.70 17.33 1.32
C ALA A 161 -11.90 16.60 -0.01
N LEU A 162 -10.83 16.14 -0.67
CA LEU A 162 -10.89 15.33 -1.89
C LEU A 162 -10.67 13.85 -1.55
N ARG A 163 -11.61 13.31 -0.77
CA ARG A 163 -11.67 11.89 -0.41
C ARG A 163 -13.08 11.35 -0.52
N GLY A 164 -13.21 10.05 -0.75
CA GLY A 164 -14.48 9.32 -0.66
C GLY A 164 -14.26 7.94 -0.09
N THR A 165 -15.01 7.59 0.95
CA THR A 165 -14.90 6.33 1.69
C THR A 165 -16.15 5.49 1.47
N TYR A 166 -15.98 4.20 1.28
CA TYR A 166 -17.06 3.22 1.19
C TYR A 166 -16.70 1.99 2.03
N MET A 167 -17.60 1.60 2.91
CA MET A 167 -17.49 0.38 3.72
C MET A 167 -18.82 -0.36 3.65
N ALA A 168 -18.77 -1.68 3.60
CA ALA A 168 -19.94 -2.53 3.56
C ALA A 168 -19.60 -3.88 4.21
N HIS A 169 -20.61 -4.66 4.58
CA HIS A 169 -20.39 -6.03 5.01
C HIS A 169 -20.37 -6.98 3.80
N ALA A 170 -19.31 -7.79 3.68
CA ALA A 170 -19.19 -8.82 2.66
C ALA A 170 -18.27 -9.96 3.12
N TYR A 171 -18.41 -11.13 2.47
CA TYR A 171 -17.55 -12.31 2.65
C TYR A 171 -16.78 -12.63 1.37
N ASP A 172 -16.20 -11.61 0.75
CA ASP A 172 -15.47 -11.74 -0.51
C ASP A 172 -14.07 -12.35 -0.33
N PHE A 173 -13.40 -11.97 0.76
CA PHE A 173 -12.16 -12.56 1.24
C PHE A 173 -12.04 -12.34 2.75
N TYR A 174 -11.70 -13.39 3.49
CA TYR A 174 -11.58 -13.34 4.95
C TYR A 174 -10.76 -14.52 5.49
N LYS A 175 -10.20 -14.37 6.70
CA LYS A 175 -9.36 -15.39 7.37
C LYS A 175 -10.02 -15.86 8.68
N PRO A 176 -11.03 -16.73 8.62
CA PRO A 176 -11.76 -17.16 9.83
C PRO A 176 -11.02 -18.25 10.61
N ASP A 177 -10.17 -19.04 9.95
CA ASP A 177 -9.41 -20.10 10.59
C ASP A 177 -8.10 -19.57 11.17
N MET A 178 -8.09 -19.35 12.48
CA MET A 178 -6.94 -18.82 13.22
C MET A 178 -5.73 -19.78 13.26
N LYS A 179 -5.87 -21.02 12.80
CA LYS A 179 -4.76 -21.99 12.70
C LYS A 179 -4.12 -22.02 11.31
N SER A 180 -4.72 -21.35 10.33
CA SER A 180 -4.25 -21.29 8.95
C SER A 180 -3.90 -19.85 8.60
N GLU A 181 -2.82 -19.67 7.84
CA GLU A 181 -2.48 -18.37 7.26
C GLU A 181 -3.29 -18.09 5.98
N TYR A 182 -3.82 -19.15 5.35
CA TYR A 182 -4.56 -19.03 4.09
C TYR A 182 -5.95 -18.43 4.30
N PRO A 183 -6.35 -17.50 3.42
CA PRO A 183 -7.69 -16.94 3.41
C PRO A 183 -8.70 -17.88 2.74
N LEU A 184 -9.97 -17.70 3.10
CA LEU A 184 -11.09 -18.09 2.25
C LEU A 184 -11.36 -16.95 1.26
N VAL A 185 -11.52 -17.28 -0.01
CA VAL A 185 -11.72 -16.29 -1.08
C VAL A 185 -12.82 -16.75 -2.04
N ASP A 186 -13.78 -15.86 -2.31
CA ASP A 186 -14.67 -15.95 -3.46
C ASP A 186 -14.16 -14.97 -4.52
N GLY A 187 -13.42 -15.48 -5.51
CA GLY A 187 -12.75 -14.63 -6.50
C GLY A 187 -13.71 -13.80 -7.36
N HIS A 188 -14.90 -14.31 -7.67
CA HIS A 188 -15.91 -13.57 -8.44
C HIS A 188 -16.55 -12.47 -7.59
N LEU A 189 -16.86 -12.77 -6.33
CA LEU A 189 -17.39 -11.79 -5.39
C LEU A 189 -16.34 -10.71 -5.07
N SER A 190 -15.07 -11.08 -4.89
CA SER A 190 -13.98 -10.14 -4.61
C SER A 190 -13.80 -9.09 -5.69
N ILE A 191 -13.86 -9.46 -6.97
CA ILE A 191 -13.83 -8.50 -8.08
C ILE A 191 -15.07 -7.59 -8.05
N SER A 192 -16.25 -8.15 -7.80
CA SER A 192 -17.51 -7.39 -7.76
C SER A 192 -17.54 -6.39 -6.60
N CYS A 193 -17.04 -6.80 -5.43
CA CYS A 193 -16.88 -5.97 -4.25
C CYS A 193 -15.84 -4.86 -4.46
N TYR A 194 -14.69 -5.16 -5.07
CA TYR A 194 -13.68 -4.17 -5.41
C TYR A 194 -14.24 -3.07 -6.33
N LEU A 195 -14.91 -3.46 -7.42
CA LEU A 195 -15.47 -2.49 -8.39
C LEU A 195 -16.63 -1.70 -7.77
N SER A 196 -17.48 -2.33 -6.95
CA SER A 196 -18.54 -1.64 -6.20
C SER A 196 -17.98 -0.62 -5.20
N ALA A 197 -16.91 -0.99 -4.51
CA ALA A 197 -16.20 -0.13 -3.58
C ALA A 197 -15.59 1.09 -4.29
N LEU A 198 -15.03 0.88 -5.48
CA LEU A 198 -14.49 1.94 -6.32
C LEU A 198 -15.59 2.92 -6.76
N ASP A 199 -16.72 2.41 -7.26
CA ASP A 199 -17.89 3.23 -7.61
C ASP A 199 -18.38 4.04 -6.40
N GLY A 200 -18.49 3.38 -5.23
CA GLY A 200 -18.95 4.01 -3.98
C GLY A 200 -18.01 5.10 -3.49
N CYS A 201 -16.70 4.84 -3.47
CA CYS A 201 -15.68 5.84 -3.11
C CYS A 201 -15.70 7.01 -4.08
N TYR A 202 -15.80 6.76 -5.39
CA TYR A 202 -15.79 7.79 -6.41
C TYR A 202 -17.05 8.67 -6.37
N LYS A 203 -18.22 8.06 -6.14
CA LYS A 203 -19.47 8.79 -5.87
C LYS A 203 -19.34 9.67 -4.63
N GLN A 204 -18.75 9.16 -3.54
CA GLN A 204 -18.59 9.93 -2.32
C GLN A 204 -17.57 11.06 -2.47
N LEU A 205 -16.50 10.86 -3.25
CA LEU A 205 -15.56 11.90 -3.64
C LEU A 205 -16.30 13.05 -4.35
N ARG A 206 -17.17 12.73 -5.31
CA ARG A 206 -18.00 13.73 -6.00
C ARG A 206 -18.86 14.52 -5.02
N ASN A 207 -19.62 13.82 -4.17
CA ASN A 207 -20.48 14.46 -3.18
C ASN A 207 -19.70 15.40 -2.26
N ASN A 208 -18.48 15.03 -1.87
CA ASN A 208 -17.62 15.86 -1.04
C ASN A 208 -17.08 17.07 -1.81
N ALA A 209 -16.70 16.91 -3.08
CA ALA A 209 -16.30 18.03 -3.95
C ALA A 209 -17.45 19.03 -4.19
N ASP A 210 -18.66 18.54 -4.44
CA ASP A 210 -19.85 19.38 -4.62
C ASP A 210 -20.21 20.13 -3.34
N ARG A 211 -20.12 19.47 -2.18
CA ARG A 211 -20.32 20.12 -0.88
C ARG A 211 -19.27 21.21 -0.63
N LEU A 212 -18.01 20.94 -0.93
CA LEU A 212 -16.94 21.93 -0.84
C LEU A 212 -17.18 23.12 -1.77
N ALA A 213 -17.78 22.92 -2.94
CA ALA A 213 -18.06 23.98 -3.90
C ALA A 213 -19.11 25.00 -3.39
N ILE A 214 -19.97 24.65 -2.43
CA ILE A 214 -21.04 25.52 -1.93
C ILE A 214 -20.83 25.99 -0.47
N ASP A 215 -20.13 25.23 0.37
CA ASP A 215 -19.95 25.55 1.80
C ASP A 215 -18.73 26.46 2.04
N ALA A 216 -18.98 27.71 2.45
CA ALA A 216 -17.93 28.70 2.71
C ALA A 216 -16.96 28.30 3.83
N LYS A 217 -17.44 27.64 4.89
CA LYS A 217 -16.59 27.21 6.01
C LYS A 217 -15.69 26.04 5.60
N LEU A 218 -16.20 25.13 4.77
CA LEU A 218 -15.38 24.04 4.24
C LEU A 218 -14.30 24.58 3.29
N LYS A 219 -14.62 25.57 2.46
CA LYS A 219 -13.62 26.23 1.59
C LYS A 219 -12.49 26.88 2.38
N GLU A 220 -12.83 27.61 3.44
CA GLU A 220 -11.83 28.26 4.30
C GLU A 220 -10.90 27.24 4.97
N ARG A 221 -11.45 26.09 5.40
CA ARG A 221 -10.69 25.01 6.04
C ARG A 221 -9.86 24.16 5.08
N ASN A 222 -10.20 24.10 3.80
CA ASN A 222 -9.55 23.23 2.80
C ASN A 222 -9.13 24.03 1.56
N PRO A 223 -8.24 25.03 1.70
CA PRO A 223 -7.84 25.90 0.59
C PRO A 223 -7.08 25.14 -0.51
N ASP A 224 -6.37 24.08 -0.15
CA ASP A 224 -5.69 23.12 -1.02
C ASP A 224 -6.67 22.39 -1.96
N ALA A 225 -7.74 21.82 -1.41
CA ALA A 225 -8.78 21.15 -2.19
C ALA A 225 -9.50 22.14 -3.13
N VAL A 226 -9.75 23.37 -2.66
CA VAL A 226 -10.32 24.44 -3.49
C VAL A 226 -9.38 24.79 -4.64
N ALA A 227 -8.06 24.87 -4.40
CA ALA A 227 -7.08 25.14 -5.45
C ALA A 227 -7.04 24.02 -6.50
N VAL A 228 -7.09 22.75 -6.08
CA VAL A 228 -7.21 21.61 -7.01
C VAL A 228 -8.50 21.70 -7.82
N LEU A 229 -9.64 21.96 -7.18
CA LEU A 229 -10.94 22.06 -7.85
C LEU A 229 -11.11 23.33 -8.71
N LYS A 230 -10.18 24.28 -8.70
CA LYS A 230 -10.18 25.43 -9.63
C LYS A 230 -9.47 25.14 -10.95
N ARG A 231 -8.68 24.06 -11.02
CA ARG A 231 -8.01 23.65 -12.26
C ARG A 231 -9.05 23.31 -13.33
N GLU A 232 -8.74 23.63 -14.57
CA GLU A 232 -9.55 23.24 -15.71
C GLU A 232 -9.64 21.70 -15.74
N ARG A 233 -10.86 21.19 -15.84
CA ARG A 233 -11.15 19.76 -15.90
C ARG A 233 -12.35 19.51 -16.77
N ARG A 234 -12.35 18.35 -17.42
CA ARG A 234 -13.50 17.90 -18.21
C ARG A 234 -14.43 17.04 -17.36
N SER A 235 -13.88 16.16 -16.54
CA SER A 235 -14.64 15.32 -15.63
C SER A 235 -13.97 15.19 -14.27
N LEU A 236 -14.62 14.52 -13.31
CA LEU A 236 -14.10 14.42 -11.95
C LEU A 236 -12.78 13.64 -11.89
N ILE A 237 -12.56 12.66 -12.77
CA ILE A 237 -11.32 11.86 -12.77
C ILE A 237 -10.10 12.71 -13.18
N ASP A 238 -10.31 13.89 -13.79
CA ASP A 238 -9.27 14.88 -14.06
C ASP A 238 -8.81 15.66 -12.83
N VAL A 239 -9.45 15.47 -11.67
CA VAL A 239 -8.86 15.87 -10.38
C VAL A 239 -7.52 15.18 -10.17
N PHE A 240 -7.28 14.02 -10.80
CA PHE A 240 -6.08 13.22 -10.64
C PHE A 240 -5.21 13.26 -11.91
N ASP A 241 -3.99 13.79 -11.77
CA ASP A 241 -2.98 13.72 -12.82
C ASP A 241 -2.41 12.29 -12.97
N PHE A 242 -2.27 11.57 -11.85
CA PHE A 242 -1.91 10.15 -11.79
C PHE A 242 -2.85 9.41 -10.85
N MET A 243 -2.98 8.09 -11.00
CA MET A 243 -3.76 7.27 -10.08
C MET A 243 -3.00 6.01 -9.68
N ALA A 244 -2.80 5.85 -8.38
CA ALA A 244 -2.30 4.64 -7.75
C ALA A 244 -3.47 3.85 -7.15
N PHE A 245 -3.39 2.52 -7.26
CA PHE A 245 -4.42 1.60 -6.79
C PHE A 245 -3.80 0.56 -5.88
N HIS A 246 -4.56 0.05 -4.92
CA HIS A 246 -4.29 -1.29 -4.39
C HIS A 246 -4.24 -2.26 -5.58
N THR A 247 -3.09 -2.93 -5.74
CA THR A 247 -2.74 -3.71 -6.92
C THR A 247 -2.58 -5.19 -6.54
N PRO A 248 -3.68 -5.95 -6.44
CA PRO A 248 -3.60 -7.40 -6.26
C PRO A 248 -3.11 -8.09 -7.54
N ASN A 249 -3.37 -7.48 -8.70
CA ASN A 249 -2.72 -7.75 -9.97
C ASN A 249 -2.88 -6.53 -10.89
N CYS A 250 -1.96 -6.35 -11.84
CA CYS A 250 -1.95 -5.18 -12.74
C CYS A 250 -3.17 -5.13 -13.66
N LYS A 251 -3.75 -6.28 -14.03
CA LYS A 251 -4.93 -6.34 -14.91
C LYS A 251 -6.17 -5.72 -14.23
N LEU A 252 -6.36 -5.94 -12.93
CA LEU A 252 -7.46 -5.32 -12.19
C LEU A 252 -7.32 -3.79 -12.16
N VAL A 253 -6.11 -3.26 -12.11
CA VAL A 253 -5.86 -1.81 -12.13
C VAL A 253 -6.34 -1.20 -13.45
N SER A 254 -6.01 -1.82 -14.60
CA SER A 254 -6.52 -1.37 -15.90
C SER A 254 -8.06 -1.33 -15.95
N LYS A 255 -8.71 -2.39 -15.45
CA LYS A 255 -10.18 -2.46 -15.37
C LYS A 255 -10.75 -1.37 -14.46
N SER A 256 -10.11 -1.12 -13.33
CA SER A 256 -10.53 -0.13 -12.33
C SER A 256 -10.48 1.28 -12.90
N TYR A 257 -9.42 1.62 -13.63
CA TYR A 257 -9.33 2.93 -14.27
C TYR A 257 -10.40 3.12 -15.36
N GLY A 258 -10.65 2.09 -16.18
CA GLY A 258 -11.78 2.07 -17.12
C GLY A 258 -13.13 2.24 -16.40
N ARG A 259 -13.31 1.62 -15.23
CA ARG A 259 -14.52 1.73 -14.41
C ARG A 259 -14.76 3.15 -13.88
N LEU A 260 -13.71 3.88 -13.50
CA LEU A 260 -13.84 5.29 -13.13
C LEU A 260 -14.32 6.15 -14.32
N LEU A 261 -13.80 5.88 -15.52
CA LEU A 261 -14.25 6.55 -16.73
C LEU A 261 -15.72 6.22 -17.06
N TYR A 262 -16.15 4.98 -16.81
CA TYR A 262 -17.57 4.60 -16.87
C TYR A 262 -18.44 5.38 -15.87
N ASN A 263 -17.94 5.60 -14.66
CA ASN A 263 -18.64 6.46 -13.71
C ASN A 263 -18.78 7.88 -14.24
N ASP A 264 -17.76 8.47 -14.85
CA ASP A 264 -17.88 9.80 -15.47
C ASP A 264 -18.88 9.81 -16.62
N PHE A 265 -18.88 8.78 -17.47
CA PHE A 265 -19.90 8.59 -18.50
C PHE A 265 -21.32 8.58 -17.94
N LEU A 266 -21.56 7.81 -16.86
CA LEU A 266 -22.88 7.77 -16.23
C LEU A 266 -23.35 9.13 -15.71
N ASN A 267 -22.43 10.05 -15.41
CA ASN A 267 -22.77 11.38 -14.91
C ASN A 267 -22.91 12.42 -16.01
N ASN A 268 -22.24 12.24 -17.14
CA ASN A 268 -22.42 13.10 -18.31
C ASN A 268 -22.33 12.28 -19.61
N LYS A 269 -23.43 11.59 -19.95
CA LYS A 269 -23.51 10.74 -21.15
C LYS A 269 -23.36 11.53 -22.45
N ALA A 270 -23.62 12.84 -22.43
CA ALA A 270 -23.57 13.72 -23.59
C ALA A 270 -22.15 14.26 -23.89
N ASP A 271 -21.16 13.97 -23.05
CA ASP A 271 -19.78 14.39 -23.29
C ASP A 271 -19.21 13.72 -24.56
N VAL A 272 -18.59 14.51 -25.44
CA VAL A 272 -18.08 14.06 -26.75
C VAL A 272 -17.03 12.94 -26.67
N THR A 273 -16.40 12.70 -25.51
CA THR A 273 -15.48 11.56 -25.29
C THR A 273 -16.23 10.23 -25.30
N PHE A 274 -17.53 10.23 -25.01
CA PHE A 274 -18.35 9.02 -24.96
C PHE A 274 -19.19 8.82 -26.23
N ASN A 275 -18.95 9.62 -27.26
CA ASN A 275 -19.55 9.40 -28.57
C ASN A 275 -19.17 8.01 -29.09
N GLY A 276 -20.18 7.19 -29.39
CA GLY A 276 -19.98 5.83 -29.88
C GLY A 276 -20.17 4.73 -28.83
N VAL A 277 -20.33 5.07 -27.54
CA VAL A 277 -20.70 4.08 -26.53
C VAL A 277 -22.07 3.47 -26.88
N PRO A 278 -22.16 2.14 -27.11
CA PRO A 278 -23.40 1.49 -27.53
C PRO A 278 -24.55 1.71 -26.54
N GLU A 279 -25.77 1.90 -27.05
CA GLU A 279 -26.98 2.12 -26.23
C GLU A 279 -27.20 1.01 -25.20
N SER A 280 -26.88 -0.23 -25.56
CA SER A 280 -26.96 -1.40 -24.68
C SER A 280 -26.09 -1.30 -23.42
N LEU A 281 -25.00 -0.52 -23.45
CA LEU A 281 -24.11 -0.31 -22.30
C LEU A 281 -24.52 0.90 -21.45
N GLN A 282 -25.40 1.77 -21.97
CA GLN A 282 -25.72 3.04 -21.32
C GLN A 282 -26.66 2.90 -20.12
N ASN A 283 -27.48 1.84 -20.12
CA ASN A 283 -28.54 1.62 -19.14
C ASN A 283 -28.44 0.26 -18.44
N LEU A 284 -27.24 -0.33 -18.40
CA LEU A 284 -27.02 -1.59 -17.68
C LEU A 284 -27.34 -1.42 -16.19
N PRO A 285 -28.11 -2.34 -15.59
CA PRO A 285 -28.23 -2.44 -14.14
C PRO A 285 -26.85 -2.54 -13.48
N HIS A 286 -26.69 -1.96 -12.28
CA HIS A 286 -25.39 -1.89 -11.61
C HIS A 286 -24.72 -3.27 -11.47
N GLU A 287 -25.46 -4.25 -10.97
CA GLU A 287 -24.99 -5.65 -10.82
C GLU A 287 -24.53 -6.28 -12.14
N GLU A 288 -25.22 -6.01 -13.24
CA GLU A 288 -24.85 -6.50 -14.58
C GLU A 288 -23.60 -5.78 -15.09
N SER A 289 -23.49 -4.48 -14.82
CA SER A 289 -22.34 -3.66 -15.22
C SER A 289 -21.02 -4.13 -14.59
N LEU A 290 -21.06 -4.71 -13.39
CA LEU A 290 -19.87 -5.24 -12.69
C LEU A 290 -19.31 -6.50 -13.35
N LYS A 291 -20.15 -7.21 -14.11
CA LYS A 291 -19.83 -8.51 -14.73
C LYS A 291 -19.72 -8.43 -16.25
N SER A 292 -20.15 -7.32 -16.86
CA SER A 292 -20.20 -7.14 -18.31
C SER A 292 -18.81 -7.01 -18.92
N LYS A 293 -18.41 -8.04 -19.69
CA LYS A 293 -17.16 -8.04 -20.47
C LYS A 293 -17.17 -7.03 -21.62
N ASP A 294 -18.35 -6.74 -22.17
CA ASP A 294 -18.49 -5.76 -23.25
C ASP A 294 -18.28 -4.34 -22.72
N LEU A 295 -18.83 -4.02 -21.55
CA LEU A 295 -18.55 -2.76 -20.85
C LEU A 295 -17.07 -2.64 -20.49
N GLU A 296 -16.47 -3.70 -19.95
CA GLU A 296 -15.05 -3.72 -19.64
C GLU A 296 -14.21 -3.41 -20.89
N ARG A 297 -14.47 -4.09 -22.01
CA ARG A 297 -13.71 -3.89 -23.26
C ARG A 297 -13.86 -2.47 -23.80
N GLU A 298 -15.08 -1.93 -23.78
CA GLU A 298 -15.36 -0.57 -24.27
C GLU A 298 -14.58 0.48 -23.47
N PHE A 299 -14.68 0.44 -22.15
CA PHE A 299 -14.03 1.45 -21.29
C PHE A 299 -12.53 1.24 -21.14
N LEU A 300 -12.00 0.03 -21.37
CA LEU A 300 -10.56 -0.17 -21.55
C LEU A 300 -10.05 0.48 -22.84
N SER A 301 -10.82 0.38 -23.93
CA SER A 301 -10.48 1.03 -25.20
C SER A 301 -10.49 2.56 -25.04
N LEU A 302 -11.56 3.12 -24.49
CA LEU A 302 -11.71 4.57 -24.27
C LEU A 302 -10.69 5.15 -23.31
N SER A 303 -10.21 4.37 -22.34
CA SER A 303 -9.25 4.82 -21.34
C SER A 303 -7.78 4.59 -21.74
N LYS A 304 -7.49 3.95 -22.88
CA LYS A 304 -6.14 3.49 -23.26
C LYS A 304 -5.04 4.56 -23.18
N ASP A 305 -5.26 5.73 -23.78
CA ASP A 305 -4.26 6.80 -23.81
C ASP A 305 -4.05 7.41 -22.42
N ARG A 306 -5.15 7.53 -21.67
CA ARG A 306 -5.14 8.01 -20.29
C ARG A 306 -4.49 6.99 -19.34
N PHE A 307 -4.68 5.70 -19.56
CA PHE A 307 -4.01 4.64 -18.82
C PHE A 307 -2.50 4.73 -19.01
N THR A 308 -2.05 4.90 -20.25
CA THR A 308 -0.63 5.03 -20.57
C THR A 308 0.01 6.22 -19.86
N SER A 309 -0.66 7.38 -19.88
CA SER A 309 -0.13 8.62 -19.30
C SER A 309 -0.30 8.74 -17.78
N ARG A 310 -1.32 8.12 -17.18
CA ARG A 310 -1.67 8.33 -15.76
C ARG A 310 -1.48 7.12 -14.85
N ILE A 311 -1.34 5.92 -15.43
CA ILE A 311 -1.36 4.64 -14.68
C ILE A 311 -0.13 3.78 -14.96
N ALA A 312 0.38 3.75 -16.19
CA ALA A 312 1.46 2.83 -16.57
C ALA A 312 2.68 2.95 -15.65
N ALA A 313 3.06 4.17 -15.26
CA ALA A 313 4.15 4.42 -14.31
C ALA A 313 3.83 3.94 -12.89
N CYS A 314 2.56 3.90 -12.48
CA CYS A 314 2.11 3.51 -11.14
C CYS A 314 2.14 1.99 -10.91
N ILE A 315 2.16 1.18 -11.97
CA ILE A 315 2.09 -0.30 -11.88
C ILE A 315 3.39 -1.01 -12.25
N LYS A 316 4.44 -0.27 -12.63
CA LYS A 316 5.75 -0.85 -12.97
C LYS A 316 6.30 -1.64 -11.80
N ASP A 317 6.52 -1.02 -10.65
CA ASP A 317 7.13 -1.71 -9.51
C ASP A 317 6.21 -2.79 -8.90
N PRO A 318 4.88 -2.57 -8.75
CA PRO A 318 3.96 -3.63 -8.36
C PRO A 318 4.03 -4.89 -9.23
N SER A 319 4.33 -4.77 -10.53
CA SER A 319 4.46 -5.93 -11.43
C SER A 319 5.63 -6.86 -11.06
N TYR A 320 6.63 -6.35 -10.33
CA TYR A 320 7.77 -7.12 -9.85
C TYR A 320 7.59 -7.66 -8.41
N CYS A 321 6.59 -7.18 -7.67
CA CYS A 321 6.45 -7.45 -6.23
C CYS A 321 5.30 -8.40 -5.90
N GLY A 322 4.34 -8.58 -6.81
CA GLY A 322 3.10 -9.29 -6.52
C GLY A 322 2.21 -8.50 -5.53
N ASN A 323 1.23 -9.18 -4.93
CA ASN A 323 0.34 -8.53 -3.96
C ASN A 323 1.01 -8.44 -2.58
N MET A 324 1.33 -7.24 -2.13
CA MET A 324 1.85 -6.99 -0.78
C MET A 324 0.78 -6.53 0.22
N TYR A 325 -0.49 -6.90 -0.03
CA TYR A 325 -1.67 -6.50 0.75
C TYR A 325 -1.66 -5.00 1.12
N THR A 326 -1.51 -4.65 2.40
CA THR A 326 -1.57 -3.26 2.86
C THR A 326 -0.48 -2.37 2.27
N ALA A 327 0.68 -2.94 1.91
CA ALA A 327 1.79 -2.21 1.29
C ALA A 327 1.60 -2.00 -0.22
N SER A 328 0.65 -2.71 -0.86
CA SER A 328 0.51 -2.72 -2.33
C SER A 328 0.17 -1.35 -2.91
N LEU A 329 -0.74 -0.59 -2.29
CA LEU A 329 -1.06 0.78 -2.74
C LEU A 329 0.17 1.70 -2.66
N TYR A 330 0.98 1.55 -1.62
CA TYR A 330 2.14 2.39 -1.40
C TYR A 330 3.33 2.03 -2.28
N CYS A 331 3.43 0.77 -2.71
CA CYS A 331 4.33 0.40 -3.81
C CYS A 331 3.92 1.08 -5.12
N SER A 332 2.61 1.21 -5.39
CA SER A 332 2.12 1.97 -6.54
C SER A 332 2.45 3.47 -6.43
N LEU A 333 2.41 4.06 -5.22
CA LEU A 333 2.89 5.41 -4.95
C LEU A 333 4.40 5.54 -5.23
N ILE A 334 5.22 4.63 -4.71
CA ILE A 334 6.67 4.61 -4.96
C ILE A 334 6.98 4.51 -6.46
N SER A 335 6.22 3.69 -7.18
CA SER A 335 6.36 3.50 -8.62
C SER A 335 6.09 4.80 -9.39
N VAL A 336 5.02 5.54 -9.06
CA VAL A 336 4.78 6.83 -9.74
C VAL A 336 5.85 7.87 -9.39
N LEU A 337 6.31 7.94 -8.13
CA LEU A 337 7.39 8.85 -7.73
C LEU A 337 8.67 8.59 -8.52
N THR A 338 9.06 7.32 -8.63
CA THR A 338 10.31 6.87 -9.27
C THR A 338 10.27 7.06 -10.79
N HIS A 339 9.18 6.64 -11.44
CA HIS A 339 9.15 6.52 -12.90
C HIS A 339 8.66 7.79 -13.61
N VAL A 340 7.98 8.70 -12.91
CA VAL A 340 7.58 10.00 -13.45
C VAL A 340 8.66 11.06 -13.20
N GLY A 341 9.30 11.02 -12.03
CA GLY A 341 10.34 11.96 -11.61
C GLY A 341 9.80 13.28 -11.06
N SER A 342 10.58 13.95 -10.21
CA SER A 342 10.10 15.08 -9.42
C SER A 342 9.61 16.27 -10.26
N ASP A 343 10.32 16.63 -11.33
CA ASP A 343 9.98 17.78 -12.17
C ASP A 343 8.56 17.69 -12.76
N LYS A 344 8.19 16.48 -13.21
CA LYS A 344 6.88 16.22 -13.83
C LYS A 344 5.77 16.06 -12.80
N LEU A 345 6.12 15.84 -11.54
CA LEU A 345 5.18 15.69 -10.43
C LEU A 345 4.87 17.00 -9.72
N GLN A 346 5.61 18.09 -9.95
CA GLN A 346 5.35 19.34 -9.25
C GLN A 346 3.91 19.85 -9.46
N ASN A 347 3.23 20.10 -8.35
CA ASN A 347 1.81 20.47 -8.25
C ASN A 347 0.82 19.42 -8.75
N LYS A 348 1.27 18.21 -9.09
CA LYS A 348 0.41 17.13 -9.58
C LYS A 348 -0.30 16.42 -8.45
N THR A 349 -1.52 15.99 -8.74
CA THR A 349 -2.32 15.17 -7.83
C THR A 349 -2.22 13.70 -8.18
N ILE A 350 -2.10 12.87 -7.15
CA ILE A 350 -2.09 11.42 -7.24
C ILE A 350 -3.33 10.93 -6.50
N GLY A 351 -4.28 10.35 -7.23
CA GLY A 351 -5.42 9.68 -6.61
C GLY A 351 -5.00 8.30 -6.10
N MET A 352 -5.43 7.98 -4.91
CA MET A 352 -5.01 6.81 -4.15
C MET A 352 -6.25 5.97 -3.82
N PHE A 353 -6.46 4.86 -4.52
CA PHE A 353 -7.56 3.93 -4.21
C PHE A 353 -7.08 2.78 -3.33
N SER A 354 -7.41 2.86 -2.03
CA SER A 354 -7.18 1.77 -1.08
C SER A 354 -8.42 0.90 -0.97
N TYR A 355 -8.23 -0.41 -1.06
CA TYR A 355 -9.27 -1.42 -0.87
C TYR A 355 -8.77 -2.49 0.10
N GLY A 356 -9.65 -2.97 0.96
CA GLY A 356 -9.47 -4.18 1.74
C GLY A 356 -10.79 -4.93 1.83
N SER A 357 -10.74 -6.25 1.62
CA SER A 357 -11.91 -7.12 1.66
C SER A 357 -12.65 -7.09 3.01
N GLY A 358 -13.93 -7.48 3.01
CA GLY A 358 -14.81 -7.48 4.19
C GLY A 358 -15.96 -6.46 4.25
N ILE A 359 -15.99 -5.25 3.65
CA ILE A 359 -14.99 -4.48 2.91
C ILE A 359 -14.84 -3.07 3.50
N ALA A 360 -13.63 -2.53 3.42
CA ALA A 360 -13.31 -1.13 3.71
C ALA A 360 -12.48 -0.53 2.58
N SER A 361 -12.83 0.67 2.15
CA SER A 361 -12.15 1.32 1.03
C SER A 361 -12.21 2.84 1.12
N THR A 362 -11.18 3.49 0.59
CA THR A 362 -11.14 4.95 0.42
C THR A 362 -10.39 5.30 -0.86
N LEU A 363 -10.99 6.16 -1.68
CA LEU A 363 -10.30 6.93 -2.71
C LEU A 363 -9.92 8.29 -2.12
N PHE A 364 -8.64 8.61 -2.03
CA PHE A 364 -8.16 9.88 -1.49
C PHE A 364 -7.14 10.55 -2.41
N THR A 365 -6.81 11.80 -2.12
CA THR A 365 -5.93 12.61 -2.97
C THR A 365 -4.65 12.96 -2.21
N LEU A 366 -3.51 12.73 -2.85
CA LEU A 366 -2.24 13.32 -2.50
C LEU A 366 -1.85 14.38 -3.54
N GLN A 367 -1.13 15.41 -3.13
CA GLN A 367 -0.55 16.41 -4.04
C GLN A 367 0.94 16.54 -3.78
N VAL A 368 1.74 16.46 -4.84
CA VAL A 368 3.18 16.75 -4.75
C VAL A 368 3.37 18.26 -4.84
N VAL A 369 3.91 18.87 -3.80
CA VAL A 369 4.12 20.32 -3.66
C VAL A 369 5.59 20.70 -3.41
N GLY A 370 6.46 19.70 -3.27
CA GLY A 370 7.91 19.87 -3.07
C GLY A 370 8.73 18.86 -3.87
N ASP A 371 10.05 19.00 -3.80
CA ASP A 371 10.98 18.07 -4.44
C ASP A 371 10.90 16.68 -3.78
N VAL A 372 10.81 15.64 -4.63
CA VAL A 372 10.79 14.23 -4.21
C VAL A 372 12.03 13.47 -4.69
N SER A 373 13.01 14.15 -5.29
CA SER A 373 14.22 13.51 -5.83
C SER A 373 15.01 12.77 -4.75
N SER A 374 15.18 13.39 -3.57
CA SER A 374 15.85 12.71 -2.45
C SER A 374 15.12 11.45 -1.97
N ILE A 375 13.78 11.42 -2.05
CA ILE A 375 13.00 10.22 -1.71
C ILE A 375 13.32 9.10 -2.71
N VAL A 376 13.28 9.40 -4.01
CA VAL A 376 13.53 8.44 -5.08
C VAL A 376 14.97 7.90 -5.02
N GLU A 377 15.95 8.77 -4.82
CA GLU A 377 17.36 8.40 -4.68
C GLU A 377 17.60 7.47 -3.49
N LYS A 378 17.01 7.77 -2.33
CA LYS A 378 17.18 6.96 -1.12
C LYS A 378 16.46 5.62 -1.20
N LEU A 379 15.32 5.56 -1.88
CA LEU A 379 14.60 4.30 -2.13
C LEU A 379 15.46 3.32 -2.93
N ASP A 380 16.09 3.83 -4.01
CA ASP A 380 16.93 3.07 -4.94
C ASP A 380 16.26 1.76 -5.40
N PHE A 381 14.95 1.85 -5.65
CA PHE A 381 14.10 0.67 -5.68
C PHE A 381 14.29 -0.17 -6.94
N ALA A 382 14.47 0.47 -8.11
CA ALA A 382 14.72 -0.23 -9.37
C ALA A 382 15.96 -1.14 -9.28
N ARG A 383 17.09 -0.60 -8.82
CA ARG A 383 18.33 -1.38 -8.61
C ARG A 383 18.12 -2.51 -7.62
N ARG A 384 17.37 -2.28 -6.53
CA ARG A 384 17.07 -3.31 -5.53
C ARG A 384 16.18 -4.43 -6.06
N LEU A 385 15.24 -4.11 -6.95
CA LEU A 385 14.40 -5.11 -7.63
C LEU A 385 15.21 -5.96 -8.60
N GLU A 386 16.13 -5.34 -9.35
CA GLU A 386 17.05 -6.01 -10.29
C GLU A 386 18.07 -6.90 -9.56
N ALA A 387 18.49 -6.52 -8.35
CA ALA A 387 19.45 -7.28 -7.55
C ALA A 387 18.84 -8.51 -6.86
N ARG A 388 17.54 -8.77 -7.02
CA ARG A 388 16.89 -9.93 -6.40
C ARG A 388 17.33 -11.23 -7.08
N HIS A 389 17.42 -12.28 -6.27
CA HIS A 389 17.56 -13.64 -6.75
C HIS A 389 16.23 -14.09 -7.37
N VAL A 390 16.26 -14.40 -8.67
CA VAL A 390 15.14 -15.04 -9.36
C VAL A 390 15.17 -16.51 -9.02
N ALA A 391 14.35 -16.83 -8.03
CA ALA A 391 14.13 -18.17 -7.56
C ALA A 391 13.38 -18.98 -8.59
N ASN A 392 13.63 -20.28 -8.57
CA ASN A 392 12.83 -21.26 -9.25
C ASN A 392 11.63 -21.70 -8.36
N PRO A 393 10.68 -22.49 -8.85
CA PRO A 393 9.43 -22.69 -8.08
C PRO A 393 9.35 -23.79 -7.04
N GLN A 394 10.32 -24.70 -6.96
CA GLN A 394 10.46 -25.45 -5.70
C GLN A 394 11.30 -24.71 -4.66
N GLU A 395 12.01 -23.61 -4.99
CA GLU A 395 12.39 -22.59 -3.99
C GLU A 395 11.17 -22.05 -3.31
N TYR A 396 10.19 -21.65 -4.13
CA TYR A 396 8.93 -21.16 -3.63
C TYR A 396 8.16 -22.23 -2.83
N ASP A 397 7.95 -23.43 -3.36
CA ASP A 397 7.20 -24.48 -2.65
C ASP A 397 7.90 -24.91 -1.34
N GLU A 398 9.23 -24.92 -1.28
CA GLU A 398 9.95 -25.21 -0.03
C GLU A 398 9.89 -24.07 0.96
N ALA A 399 10.02 -22.83 0.50
CA ALA A 399 9.78 -21.67 1.35
C ALA A 399 8.35 -21.69 1.91
N CYS A 400 7.34 -22.06 1.11
CA CYS A 400 5.97 -22.26 1.56
C CYS A 400 5.87 -23.40 2.58
N LYS A 401 6.48 -24.57 2.34
CA LYS A 401 6.49 -25.69 3.30
C LYS A 401 7.16 -25.32 4.62
N LEU A 402 8.31 -24.64 4.58
CA LEU A 402 8.99 -24.17 5.78
C LEU A 402 8.15 -23.16 6.54
N ARG A 403 7.45 -22.26 5.83
CA ARG A 403 6.52 -21.33 6.44
C ARG A 403 5.32 -22.03 7.08
N GLU A 404 4.69 -22.96 6.37
CA GLU A 404 3.59 -23.78 6.90
C GLU A 404 4.04 -24.55 8.15
N ALA A 405 5.24 -25.13 8.11
CA ALA A 405 5.82 -25.85 9.24
C ALA A 405 6.13 -24.93 10.43
N ALA A 406 6.51 -23.67 10.19
CA ALA A 406 6.81 -22.69 11.24
C ALA A 406 5.55 -22.01 11.82
N TYR A 407 4.46 -21.93 11.05
CA TYR A 407 3.28 -21.17 11.42
C TYR A 407 2.63 -21.74 12.70
N GLY A 408 2.50 -20.90 13.72
CA GLY A 408 1.93 -21.28 15.01
C GLY A 408 2.78 -22.21 15.88
N GLN A 409 4.06 -22.44 15.53
CA GLN A 409 4.96 -23.28 16.34
C GLN A 409 5.65 -22.52 17.49
N LYS A 410 6.12 -23.29 18.47
CA LYS A 410 7.01 -22.90 19.57
C LYS A 410 8.24 -23.82 19.59
N ASN A 411 9.32 -23.44 20.25
CA ASN A 411 10.61 -24.15 20.19
C ASN A 411 11.09 -24.36 18.76
N TYR A 412 11.00 -23.32 17.94
CA TYR A 412 11.30 -23.37 16.52
C TYR A 412 12.46 -22.42 16.21
N THR A 413 13.51 -22.96 15.60
CA THR A 413 14.58 -22.18 15.00
C THR A 413 14.40 -22.23 13.48
N PRO A 414 14.15 -21.10 12.81
CA PRO A 414 14.07 -21.07 11.36
C PRO A 414 15.33 -21.65 10.71
N SER A 415 15.12 -22.52 9.72
CA SER A 415 16.19 -23.01 8.86
C SER A 415 16.31 -22.14 7.62
N GLY A 416 17.54 -21.88 7.19
CA GLY A 416 17.85 -21.24 5.93
C GLY A 416 19.18 -20.51 5.93
N ASP A 417 19.67 -20.22 4.72
CA ASP A 417 20.95 -19.57 4.50
C ASP A 417 20.87 -18.04 4.65
N LEU A 418 21.52 -17.52 5.69
CA LEU A 418 21.61 -16.08 5.94
C LEU A 418 22.38 -15.33 4.84
N ASP A 419 23.18 -16.00 4.02
CA ASP A 419 23.88 -15.37 2.90
C ASP A 419 22.90 -14.86 1.82
N THR A 420 21.69 -15.42 1.76
CA THR A 420 20.63 -15.06 0.79
C THR A 420 19.89 -13.75 1.10
N ILE A 421 19.99 -13.22 2.32
CA ILE A 421 19.37 -11.94 2.71
C ILE A 421 20.37 -10.79 2.65
N GLY A 422 19.90 -9.56 2.43
CA GLY A 422 20.76 -8.37 2.36
C GLY A 422 21.31 -7.91 3.72
N GLU A 423 22.36 -7.09 3.70
CA GLU A 423 22.82 -6.39 4.91
C GLU A 423 21.71 -5.47 5.46
N GLY A 424 21.60 -5.41 6.79
CA GLY A 424 20.59 -4.60 7.49
C GLY A 424 19.18 -5.20 7.47
N VAL A 425 19.01 -6.40 6.89
CA VAL A 425 17.75 -7.14 6.93
C VAL A 425 17.60 -7.84 8.29
N TYR A 426 16.44 -7.64 8.91
CA TYR A 426 16.04 -8.38 10.11
C TYR A 426 15.46 -9.73 9.72
N TYR A 427 15.76 -10.74 10.52
CA TYR A 427 15.24 -12.10 10.39
C TYR A 427 14.82 -12.65 11.75
N LEU A 428 13.91 -13.63 11.73
CA LEU A 428 13.52 -14.38 12.92
C LEU A 428 14.65 -15.35 13.27
N GLU A 429 15.23 -15.20 14.45
CA GLU A 429 16.33 -16.05 14.92
C GLU A 429 15.80 -17.30 15.64
N HIS A 430 14.80 -17.11 16.52
CA HIS A 430 14.27 -18.20 17.33
C HIS A 430 12.87 -17.89 17.87
N ILE A 431 12.07 -18.93 18.07
CA ILE A 431 10.84 -18.93 18.85
C ILE A 431 11.00 -19.92 20.00
N ASP A 432 10.89 -19.47 21.25
CA ASP A 432 11.03 -20.34 22.41
C ASP A 432 9.75 -21.10 22.79
N ASP A 433 9.76 -21.80 23.93
CA ASP A 433 8.67 -22.64 24.43
C ASP A 433 7.43 -21.85 24.86
N GLN A 434 7.57 -20.53 25.02
CA GLN A 434 6.52 -19.58 25.38
C GLN A 434 6.10 -18.69 24.21
N PHE A 435 6.45 -19.06 22.97
CA PHE A 435 6.16 -18.32 21.74
C PHE A 435 6.83 -16.94 21.65
N ARG A 436 7.83 -16.66 22.50
CA ARG A 436 8.57 -15.39 22.42
C ARG A 436 9.52 -15.46 21.24
N ARG A 437 9.47 -14.44 20.39
CA ARG A 437 10.26 -14.34 19.16
C ARG A 437 11.47 -13.46 19.38
N THR A 438 12.65 -13.95 19.01
CA THR A 438 13.89 -13.19 18.97
C THR A 438 14.23 -12.86 17.52
N TYR A 439 14.59 -11.60 17.28
CA TYR A 439 14.96 -11.09 15.96
C TYR A 439 16.42 -10.66 15.96
N ALA A 440 17.14 -11.00 14.90
CA ALA A 440 18.50 -10.56 14.66
C ALA A 440 18.57 -9.78 13.34
N VAL A 441 19.66 -9.03 13.15
CA VAL A 441 19.91 -8.24 11.93
C VAL A 441 21.18 -8.75 11.25
N LYS A 442 21.12 -8.97 9.94
CA LYS A 442 22.32 -9.33 9.17
C LYS A 442 23.28 -8.14 9.16
N ARG A 443 24.44 -8.32 9.80
CA ARG A 443 25.56 -7.37 9.73
C ARG A 443 26.46 -7.76 8.56
N ALA A 444 27.20 -6.80 8.00
CA ALA A 444 28.26 -7.14 7.06
C ALA A 444 29.22 -8.18 7.68
N ASN A 445 29.67 -9.16 6.90
CA ASN A 445 30.77 -10.04 7.29
C ASN A 445 32.02 -9.19 7.42
N THR A 446 32.24 -8.59 8.60
CA THR A 446 33.56 -8.10 8.98
C THR A 446 34.42 -9.34 9.17
N ASN A 447 35.07 -9.80 8.11
CA ASN A 447 36.11 -10.79 8.21
C ASN A 447 37.17 -10.29 9.20
N GLY A 448 37.12 -10.83 10.42
CA GLY A 448 38.18 -10.82 11.41
C GLY A 448 38.81 -9.47 11.77
N ILE A 449 38.09 -8.63 12.53
CA ILE A 449 38.75 -7.86 13.58
C ILE A 449 37.89 -7.98 14.84
N ASN A 450 38.36 -8.79 15.80
CA ASN A 450 37.86 -8.77 17.17
C ASN A 450 37.92 -7.33 17.68
N GLY A 451 36.76 -6.70 17.83
CA GLY A 451 36.59 -5.43 18.50
C GLY A 451 35.48 -5.58 19.52
N VAL A 452 35.87 -5.81 20.77
CA VAL A 452 35.02 -5.66 21.96
C VAL A 452 34.34 -4.29 21.90
N HIS A 453 33.01 -4.25 21.95
CA HIS A 453 32.22 -3.21 22.63
C HIS A 453 30.81 -3.70 22.94
#